data_AF-A0A6G3X2J4-F1
#
_entry.id   AF-A0A6G3X2J4-F1
#
_cell.length_a   1.000
_cell.length_b   1.000
_cell.length_c   1.000
_cell.angle_alpha   90.00
_cell.angle_beta   90.00
_cell.angle_gamma   90.00
#
_symmetry.space_group_name_H-M   'P 1'
#
loop_
_entity.id
_entity.type
_entity.pdbx_description
1 polymer ?
#
loop_
_entity_poly.entity_id
_entity_poly.type
_entity_poly.pdbx_seq_one_letter_code
_entity_poly.pdbx_strand_id
1 'polypeptide(L)'
;KLPPARLVPAALQHIAAMYAGVVTPPLIIGQAVGLDTAGMTRLIAASLLIAGLATLLQTVGLGRFAGNRLPFVNAASSAGIAPMLAIAETSAPGRQLPAIYGAVIVAGVFCLAVGPFFGRLLRFFPPLVTGVVITLIGVTLMPVPVAWAQGGDATAADFGAMKYLALAAFTLVVILLIQRFG
;
A
#
# COMPACT_ATOMS: atom_id res chain seq x y z
N LYS A 1 -12.28 19.58 21.68
CA LYS A 1 -11.85 20.04 20.33
C LYS A 1 -10.42 20.56 20.47
N LEU A 2 -9.44 19.95 19.79
CA LEU A 2 -8.04 20.39 19.87
C LEU A 2 -7.87 21.77 19.22
N PRO A 3 -6.96 22.63 19.71
CA PRO A 3 -6.70 23.93 19.10
C PRO A 3 -6.17 23.75 17.66
N PRO A 4 -6.58 24.61 16.71
CA PRO A 4 -6.18 24.50 15.30
C PRO A 4 -4.66 24.52 15.10
N ALA A 5 -3.92 25.22 15.98
CA ALA A 5 -2.46 25.25 15.98
C ALA A 5 -1.79 23.88 16.26
N ARG A 6 -2.47 22.94 16.93
CA ARG A 6 -1.98 21.57 17.13
C ARG A 6 -2.50 20.58 16.09
N LEU A 7 -3.61 20.92 15.41
CA LEU A 7 -4.21 20.06 14.39
C LEU A 7 -3.39 20.03 13.09
N VAL A 8 -2.85 21.18 12.68
CA VAL A 8 -2.01 21.28 11.47
C VAL A 8 -0.74 20.42 11.55
N PRO A 9 0.12 20.53 12.59
CA PRO A 9 1.32 19.70 12.69
C PRO A 9 0.98 18.21 12.88
N ALA A 10 -0.09 17.88 13.62
CA ALA A 10 -0.54 16.50 13.77
C ALA A 10 -1.02 15.89 12.44
N ALA A 11 -1.72 16.67 11.61
CA ALA A 11 -2.13 16.23 10.28
C ALA A 11 -0.93 15.99 9.36
N LEU A 12 0.08 16.88 9.41
CA LEU A 12 1.32 16.70 8.65
C LEU A 12 2.09 15.45 9.08
N GLN A 13 2.19 15.19 10.39
CA GLN A 13 2.80 13.95 10.90
C GLN A 13 2.04 12.71 10.43
N HIS A 14 0.70 12.76 10.45
CA HIS A 14 -0.13 11.66 9.97
C HIS A 14 0.08 11.37 8.48
N ILE A 15 0.16 12.42 7.65
CA ILE A 15 0.43 12.28 6.22
C ILE A 15 1.84 11.72 6.01
N ALA A 16 2.85 12.26 6.72
CA ALA A 16 4.23 11.79 6.60
C ALA A 16 4.38 10.31 7.00
N ALA A 17 3.71 9.88 8.07
CA ALA A 17 3.72 8.48 8.51
C ALA A 17 3.03 7.53 7.52
N MET A 18 1.99 8.00 6.82
CA MET A 18 1.21 7.19 5.87
C MET A 18 1.80 7.17 4.46
N TYR A 19 2.61 8.18 4.11
CA TYR A 19 3.14 8.35 2.76
C TYR A 19 3.81 7.08 2.22
N ALA A 20 4.73 6.50 3.00
CA ALA A 20 5.42 5.27 2.60
C ALA A 20 4.43 4.13 2.30
N GLY A 21 3.44 3.91 3.17
CA GLY A 21 2.45 2.84 3.00
C GLY A 21 1.54 3.03 1.78
N VAL A 22 1.20 4.26 1.41
CA VAL A 22 0.33 4.55 0.26
C VAL A 22 1.10 4.51 -1.06
N VAL A 23 2.36 4.94 -1.08
CA VAL A 23 3.16 5.05 -2.31
C VAL A 23 3.84 3.74 -2.69
N THR A 24 4.11 2.83 -1.75
CA THR A 24 4.75 1.54 -2.03
C THR A 24 3.94 0.65 -3.00
N PRO A 25 2.64 0.38 -2.82
CA PRO A 25 1.89 -0.47 -3.75
C PRO A 25 1.88 0.00 -5.22
N PRO A 26 1.59 1.28 -5.55
CA PRO A 26 1.64 1.75 -6.94
C PRO A 26 3.05 1.72 -7.52
N LEU A 27 4.10 1.94 -6.72
CA LEU A 27 5.49 1.78 -7.18
C LEU A 27 5.77 0.33 -7.60
N ILE A 28 5.39 -0.64 -6.79
CA ILE A 28 5.60 -2.07 -7.07
C ILE A 28 4.88 -2.48 -8.36
N ILE A 29 3.60 -2.12 -8.48
CA ILE A 29 2.79 -2.47 -9.65
C ILE A 29 3.29 -1.73 -10.90
N GLY A 30 3.62 -0.45 -10.77
CA GLY A 30 4.13 0.34 -11.89
C GLY A 30 5.47 -0.17 -12.42
N GLN A 31 6.37 -0.62 -11.53
CA GLN A 31 7.64 -1.24 -11.91
C GLN A 31 7.41 -2.58 -12.61
N ALA A 32 6.51 -3.41 -12.08
CA ALA A 32 6.19 -4.71 -12.66
C ALA A 32 5.55 -4.63 -14.05
N VAL A 33 4.77 -3.57 -14.31
CA VAL A 33 4.15 -3.33 -15.63
C VAL A 33 5.08 -2.55 -16.59
N GLY A 34 6.22 -2.05 -16.11
CA GLY A 34 7.17 -1.29 -16.94
C GLY A 34 6.66 0.12 -17.31
N LEU A 35 5.96 0.79 -16.39
CA LEU A 35 5.53 2.18 -16.59
C LEU A 35 6.74 3.11 -16.72
N ASP A 36 6.64 4.06 -17.64
CA ASP A 36 7.55 5.19 -17.74
C ASP A 36 7.44 6.11 -16.51
N THR A 37 8.41 7.00 -16.31
CA THR A 37 8.42 7.93 -15.16
C THR A 37 7.13 8.77 -15.10
N ALA A 38 6.61 9.23 -16.24
CA ALA A 38 5.38 10.00 -16.27
C ALA A 38 4.13 9.16 -15.94
N GLY A 39 4.08 7.89 -16.36
CA GLY A 39 3.06 6.93 -15.95
C GLY A 39 3.12 6.64 -14.45
N MET A 40 4.31 6.44 -13.90
CA MET A 40 4.53 6.21 -12.48
C MET A 40 4.06 7.39 -11.63
N THR A 41 4.44 8.63 -11.98
CA THR A 41 3.99 9.83 -11.27
C THR A 41 2.47 9.98 -11.31
N ARG A 42 1.84 9.70 -12.46
CA ARG A 42 0.37 9.72 -12.58
C ARG A 42 -0.29 8.68 -11.68
N LEU A 43 0.27 7.46 -11.61
CA LEU A 43 -0.27 6.38 -10.78
C LEU A 43 -0.17 6.71 -9.28
N ILE A 44 0.97 7.25 -8.84
CA ILE A 44 1.18 7.67 -7.46
C ILE A 44 0.24 8.83 -7.10
N ALA A 45 0.13 9.85 -7.96
CA ALA A 45 -0.76 10.98 -7.73
C ALA A 45 -2.24 10.55 -7.65
N ALA A 46 -2.67 9.67 -8.56
CA ALA A 46 -4.02 9.11 -8.53
C ALA A 46 -4.27 8.28 -7.26
N SER A 47 -3.29 7.46 -6.86
CA SER A 47 -3.39 6.66 -5.63
C SER A 47 -3.51 7.52 -4.37
N LEU A 48 -2.69 8.57 -4.23
CA LEU A 48 -2.75 9.52 -3.12
C LEU A 48 -4.10 10.26 -3.09
N LEU A 49 -4.59 10.70 -4.25
CA LEU A 49 -5.89 11.37 -4.36
C LEU A 49 -7.03 10.44 -3.93
N ILE A 50 -7.05 9.20 -4.45
CA ILE A 50 -8.09 8.21 -4.13
C ILE A 50 -8.01 7.80 -2.65
N ALA A 51 -6.81 7.60 -2.09
CA ALA A 51 -6.64 7.29 -0.66
C ALA A 51 -7.15 8.43 0.23
N GLY A 52 -6.88 9.69 -0.15
CA GLY A 52 -7.42 10.86 0.52
C GLY A 52 -8.96 10.91 0.46
N LEU A 53 -9.54 10.72 -0.74
CA LEU A 53 -10.99 10.67 -0.93
C LEU A 53 -11.64 9.51 -0.16
N ALA A 54 -11.03 8.33 -0.17
CA ALA A 54 -11.51 7.17 0.59
C ALA A 54 -11.43 7.40 2.10
N THR A 55 -10.38 8.07 2.58
CA THR A 55 -10.26 8.46 3.99
C THR A 55 -11.31 9.51 4.36
N LEU A 56 -11.54 10.52 3.52
CA LEU A 56 -12.62 11.50 3.72
C LEU A 56 -14.00 10.84 3.74
N LEU A 57 -14.27 9.94 2.80
CA LEU A 57 -15.51 9.16 2.75
C LEU A 57 -15.71 8.33 4.03
N GLN A 58 -14.66 7.68 4.53
CA GLN A 58 -14.73 6.85 5.73
C GLN A 58 -14.91 7.67 7.02
N THR A 59 -14.30 8.87 7.08
CA THR A 59 -14.33 9.76 8.24
C THR A 59 -15.60 10.62 8.31
N VAL A 60 -16.04 11.22 7.20
CA VAL A 60 -17.27 12.01 7.14
C VAL A 60 -18.50 11.10 7.17
N GLY A 61 -18.40 9.95 6.49
CA GLY A 61 -19.49 8.99 6.33
C GLY A 61 -20.60 9.49 5.41
N LEU A 62 -21.13 8.60 4.58
CA LEU A 62 -22.35 8.84 3.80
C LEU A 62 -23.51 8.07 4.44
N GLY A 63 -24.27 8.76 5.28
CA GLY A 63 -25.49 8.24 5.90
C GLY A 63 -25.25 7.08 6.88
N ARG A 64 -26.05 6.02 6.75
CA ARG A 64 -26.02 4.76 7.54
C ARG A 64 -25.37 3.59 6.77
N PHE A 65 -25.02 3.82 5.49
CA PHE A 65 -24.59 2.81 4.53
C PHE A 65 -23.07 2.79 4.30
N ALA A 66 -22.38 3.93 4.46
CA ALA A 66 -20.94 4.04 4.21
C ALA A 66 -20.23 4.91 5.23
N GLY A 67 -19.06 4.45 5.70
CA GLY A 67 -18.17 5.15 6.63
C GLY A 67 -18.44 4.84 8.11
N ASN A 68 -17.41 4.33 8.80
CA ASN A 68 -17.46 4.04 10.23
C ASN A 68 -17.49 5.30 11.11
N ARG A 69 -17.41 6.50 10.53
CA ARG A 69 -17.30 7.80 11.25
C ARG A 69 -16.17 7.81 12.28
N LEU A 70 -15.18 6.95 12.05
CA LEU A 70 -13.98 6.83 12.85
C LEU A 70 -12.80 7.34 12.02
N PRO A 71 -11.85 8.06 12.63
CA PRO A 71 -10.69 8.60 11.96
C PRO A 71 -9.68 7.48 11.63
N PHE A 72 -10.01 6.65 10.64
CA PHE A 72 -9.12 5.63 10.09
C PHE A 72 -8.63 6.04 8.71
N VAL A 73 -7.32 6.01 8.52
CA VAL A 73 -6.69 6.26 7.22
C VAL A 73 -6.83 5.02 6.36
N ASN A 74 -7.43 5.17 5.18
CA ASN A 74 -7.51 4.12 4.20
C ASN A 74 -6.25 4.17 3.32
N ALA A 75 -5.33 3.25 3.55
CA ALA A 75 -4.20 3.02 2.67
C ALA A 75 -4.48 1.84 1.72
N ALA A 76 -3.77 1.80 0.59
CA ALA A 76 -3.83 0.65 -0.30
C ALA A 76 -3.35 -0.61 0.44
N SER A 77 -4.13 -1.69 0.36
CA SER A 77 -3.82 -2.94 1.06
C SER A 77 -2.67 -3.69 0.40
N SER A 78 -1.65 -4.03 1.18
CA SER A 78 -0.53 -4.87 0.75
C SER A 78 -0.96 -6.30 0.39
N ALA A 79 -2.09 -6.77 0.92
CA ALA A 79 -2.64 -8.10 0.61
C ALA A 79 -2.99 -8.28 -0.88
N GLY A 80 -3.35 -7.18 -1.57
CA GLY A 80 -3.76 -7.22 -2.97
C GLY A 80 -2.60 -7.24 -3.97
N ILE A 81 -1.36 -6.96 -3.53
CA ILE A 81 -0.21 -6.79 -4.44
C ILE A 81 0.10 -8.09 -5.17
N ALA A 82 0.22 -9.22 -4.46
CA ALA A 82 0.56 -10.50 -5.06
C ALA A 82 -0.45 -10.95 -6.14
N PRO A 83 -1.78 -10.93 -5.90
CA PRO A 83 -2.77 -11.19 -6.95
C PRO A 83 -2.66 -10.22 -8.14
N MET A 84 -2.41 -8.93 -7.91
CA MET A 84 -2.27 -7.95 -8.99
C MET A 84 -1.05 -8.22 -9.87
N LEU A 85 0.07 -8.63 -9.27
CA LEU A 85 1.27 -9.04 -10.00
C LEU A 85 1.01 -10.29 -10.85
N ALA A 86 0.33 -11.30 -10.30
CA ALA A 86 -0.06 -12.49 -11.05
C ALA A 86 -0.98 -12.16 -12.26
N ILE A 87 -1.91 -11.21 -12.10
CA ILE A 87 -2.74 -10.72 -13.21
C ILE A 87 -1.88 -9.99 -14.25
N ALA A 88 -0.89 -9.20 -13.82
CA ALA A 88 0.02 -8.52 -14.73
C ALA A 88 0.81 -9.51 -15.59
N GLU A 89 1.33 -10.58 -14.98
CA GLU A 89 2.12 -11.62 -15.66
C GLU A 89 1.29 -12.44 -16.66
N THR A 90 0.02 -12.68 -16.35
CA THR A 90 -0.89 -13.48 -17.21
C THR A 90 -1.58 -12.66 -18.29
N SER A 91 -1.56 -11.33 -18.18
CA SER A 91 -2.20 -10.42 -19.14
C SER A 91 -1.32 -10.15 -20.35
N ALA A 92 -1.95 -9.94 -21.51
CA ALA A 92 -1.24 -9.56 -22.73
C ALA A 92 -0.41 -8.26 -22.53
N PRO A 93 0.81 -8.17 -23.10
CA PRO A 93 1.64 -6.97 -23.03
C PRO A 93 0.86 -5.72 -23.46
N GLY A 94 0.86 -4.67 -22.64
CA GLY A 94 0.14 -3.42 -22.90
C GLY A 94 -1.33 -3.40 -22.43
N ARG A 95 -1.87 -4.52 -21.95
CA ARG A 95 -3.21 -4.59 -21.32
C ARG A 95 -3.17 -4.88 -19.82
N GLN A 96 -2.00 -4.94 -19.20
CA GLN A 96 -1.84 -5.26 -17.78
C GLN A 96 -2.59 -4.27 -16.86
N LEU A 97 -2.40 -2.96 -17.05
CA LEU A 97 -3.05 -1.94 -16.20
C LEU A 97 -4.58 -1.95 -16.29
N PRO A 98 -5.20 -1.94 -17.49
CA PRO A 98 -6.65 -2.08 -17.61
C PRO A 98 -7.19 -3.39 -16.99
N ALA A 99 -6.46 -4.51 -17.14
CA ALA A 99 -6.85 -5.78 -16.55
C ALA A 99 -6.84 -5.72 -15.02
N ILE A 100 -5.79 -5.14 -14.43
CA ILE A 100 -5.70 -4.92 -12.98
C ILE A 100 -6.84 -4.01 -12.50
N TYR A 101 -7.09 -2.87 -13.17
CA TYR A 101 -8.18 -1.97 -12.77
C TYR A 101 -9.55 -2.63 -12.87
N GLY A 102 -9.82 -3.37 -13.95
CA GLY A 102 -11.07 -4.11 -14.11
C GLY A 102 -11.25 -5.17 -13.03
N ALA A 103 -10.21 -5.96 -12.76
CA ALA A 103 -10.23 -6.97 -11.71
C ALA A 103 -10.45 -6.36 -10.32
N VAL A 104 -9.81 -5.24 -10.01
CA VAL A 104 -9.97 -4.54 -8.72
C VAL A 104 -11.38 -3.97 -8.56
N ILE A 105 -11.97 -3.42 -9.63
CA ILE A 105 -13.35 -2.92 -9.59
C ILE A 105 -14.33 -4.07 -9.33
N VAL A 106 -14.20 -5.17 -10.07
CA VAL A 106 -15.06 -6.35 -9.89
C VAL A 106 -14.89 -6.95 -8.50
N ALA A 107 -13.66 -7.10 -8.02
CA ALA A 107 -13.37 -7.58 -6.67
C ALA A 107 -13.93 -6.63 -5.60
N GLY A 108 -13.85 -5.32 -5.81
CA GLY A 108 -14.41 -4.31 -4.92
C GLY A 108 -15.93 -4.42 -4.81
N VAL A 109 -16.64 -4.52 -5.93
CA VAL A 109 -18.10 -4.72 -5.96
C VAL A 109 -18.48 -6.04 -5.29
N PHE A 110 -17.74 -7.11 -5.57
CA PHE A 110 -17.95 -8.41 -4.92
C PHE A 110 -17.75 -8.33 -3.39
N CYS A 111 -16.69 -7.67 -2.93
CA CYS A 111 -16.43 -7.46 -1.51
C CYS A 111 -17.53 -6.63 -0.84
N LEU A 112 -18.10 -5.63 -1.52
CA LEU A 112 -19.25 -4.88 -0.99
C LEU A 112 -20.50 -5.76 -0.88
N ALA A 113 -20.76 -6.63 -1.86
CA ALA A 113 -21.90 -7.54 -1.83
C ALA A 113 -21.77 -8.63 -0.75
N VAL A 114 -20.58 -9.22 -0.60
CA VAL A 114 -20.31 -10.32 0.33
C VAL A 114 -19.94 -9.83 1.74
N GLY A 115 -19.51 -8.58 1.88
CA GLY A 115 -19.09 -7.94 3.12
C GLY A 115 -19.95 -8.24 4.36
N PRO A 116 -21.29 -8.04 4.33
CA PRO A 116 -22.14 -8.32 5.50
C PRO A 116 -22.22 -9.81 5.86
N PHE A 117 -22.05 -10.70 4.89
CA PHE A 117 -22.00 -12.14 5.13
C PHE A 117 -20.64 -12.54 5.71
N PHE A 118 -19.55 -12.04 5.14
CA PHE A 118 -18.19 -12.34 5.59
C PHE A 118 -17.92 -11.80 7.00
N GLY A 119 -18.51 -10.65 7.36
CA GLY A 119 -18.46 -10.11 8.71
C GLY A 119 -18.99 -11.07 9.79
N ARG A 120 -19.98 -11.91 9.45
CA ARG A 120 -20.46 -12.98 10.35
C ARG A 120 -19.53 -14.18 10.40
N LEU A 121 -18.75 -14.40 9.34
CA LEU A 121 -17.81 -15.52 9.22
C LEU A 121 -16.49 -15.25 9.95
N LEU A 122 -16.11 -13.97 10.14
CA LEU A 122 -14.91 -13.58 10.90
C LEU A 122 -14.88 -14.14 12.33
N ARG A 123 -16.03 -14.47 12.93
CA ARG A 123 -16.08 -15.15 14.25
C ARG A 123 -15.43 -16.54 14.25
N PHE A 124 -15.31 -17.17 13.08
CA PHE A 124 -14.72 -18.50 12.93
C PHE A 124 -13.21 -18.46 12.63
N PHE A 125 -12.67 -17.27 12.37
CA PHE A 125 -11.23 -17.07 12.16
C PHE A 125 -10.61 -16.54 13.45
N PRO A 126 -10.02 -17.41 14.30
CA PRO A 126 -9.36 -16.96 15.51
C PRO A 126 -8.18 -16.04 15.15
N PRO A 127 -7.72 -15.20 16.09
CA PRO A 127 -6.61 -14.26 15.87
C PRO A 127 -5.35 -14.91 15.28
N LEU A 128 -5.13 -16.20 15.56
CA LEU A 128 -4.05 -17.00 14.98
C LEU A 128 -4.10 -17.05 13.45
N VAL A 129 -5.27 -17.25 12.83
CA VAL A 129 -5.36 -17.34 11.37
C VAL A 129 -5.08 -15.98 10.73
N THR A 130 -5.66 -14.92 11.29
CA THR A 130 -5.42 -13.55 10.82
C THR A 130 -3.94 -13.18 10.93
N GLY A 131 -3.30 -13.50 12.06
CA GLY A 131 -1.87 -13.24 12.27
C GLY A 131 -0.95 -14.01 11.31
N VAL A 132 -1.27 -15.28 11.04
CA VAL A 132 -0.52 -16.09 10.06
C VAL A 132 -0.69 -15.53 8.64
N VAL A 133 -1.90 -15.12 8.24
CA VAL A 133 -2.14 -14.52 6.92
C VAL A 133 -1.39 -13.20 6.76
N ILE A 134 -1.40 -12.33 7.78
CA ILE A 134 -0.65 -11.06 7.75
C ILE A 134 0.86 -11.32 7.66
N THR A 135 1.37 -12.27 8.45
CA THR A 135 2.79 -12.68 8.39
C THR A 135 3.14 -13.19 7.00
N LEU A 136 2.29 -14.02 6.40
CA LEU A 136 2.50 -14.55 5.06
C LEU A 136 2.55 -13.42 4.02
N ILE A 137 1.63 -12.46 4.08
CA ILE A 137 1.65 -11.27 3.19
C ILE A 137 2.97 -10.50 3.36
N GLY A 138 3.46 -10.33 4.59
CA GLY A 138 4.75 -9.69 4.85
C GLY A 138 5.93 -10.46 4.25
N VAL A 139 5.96 -11.78 4.44
CA VAL A 139 7.03 -12.65 3.95
C VAL A 139 7.04 -12.70 2.42
N THR A 140 5.89 -12.79 1.77
CA THR A 140 5.81 -12.82 0.30
C THR A 140 6.20 -11.49 -0.34
N LEU A 141 6.06 -10.38 0.38
CA LEU A 141 6.49 -9.05 -0.07
C LEU A 141 7.93 -8.71 0.30
N MET A 142 8.59 -9.50 1.16
CA MET A 142 9.98 -9.26 1.57
C MET A 142 11.00 -9.19 0.43
N PRO A 143 10.86 -9.90 -0.70
CA PRO A 143 11.77 -9.74 -1.84
C PRO A 143 11.80 -8.33 -2.44
N VAL A 144 10.70 -7.57 -2.36
CA VAL A 144 10.59 -6.22 -2.93
C VAL A 144 11.57 -5.23 -2.29
N PRO A 145 11.54 -4.98 -0.96
CA PRO A 145 12.47 -4.05 -0.33
C PRO A 145 13.92 -4.55 -0.40
N VAL A 146 14.16 -5.87 -0.46
CA VAL A 146 15.51 -6.43 -0.67
C VAL A 146 16.03 -6.06 -2.06
N ALA A 147 15.20 -6.19 -3.10
CA ALA A 147 15.56 -5.76 -4.45
C ALA A 147 15.84 -4.24 -4.51
N TRP A 148 15.05 -3.43 -3.79
CA TRP A 148 15.32 -1.99 -3.67
C TRP A 148 16.62 -1.68 -2.93
N ALA A 149 16.94 -2.42 -1.86
CA ALA A 149 18.21 -2.29 -1.14
C ALA A 149 19.43 -2.68 -2.00
N GLN A 150 19.24 -3.56 -2.98
CA GLN A 150 20.26 -3.97 -3.94
C GLN A 150 20.41 -3.00 -5.12
N GLY A 151 19.61 -1.94 -5.20
CA GLY A 151 19.70 -0.90 -6.24
C GLY A 151 18.44 -0.74 -7.08
N GLY A 152 17.43 -1.60 -6.91
CA GLY A 152 16.11 -1.47 -7.53
C GLY A 152 16.03 -1.84 -9.01
N ASP A 153 17.16 -2.05 -9.68
CA ASP A 153 17.24 -2.52 -11.06
C ASP A 153 18.12 -3.77 -11.15
N ALA A 154 17.49 -4.93 -11.36
CA ALA A 154 18.17 -6.21 -11.46
C ALA A 154 19.06 -6.34 -12.71
N THR A 155 18.94 -5.41 -13.67
CA THR A 155 19.73 -5.40 -14.92
C THR A 155 20.94 -4.47 -14.87
N ALA A 156 21.06 -3.65 -13.83
CA ALA A 156 22.17 -2.74 -13.66
C ALA A 156 23.46 -3.50 -13.26
N ALA A 157 24.59 -3.13 -13.86
CA ALA A 157 25.89 -3.72 -13.54
C ALA A 157 26.32 -3.50 -12.06
N ASP A 158 25.72 -2.51 -11.40
CA ASP A 158 25.95 -2.18 -9.99
C ASP A 158 24.94 -2.86 -9.04
N PHE A 159 24.16 -3.85 -9.50
CA PHE A 159 23.20 -4.55 -8.66
C PHE A 159 23.91 -5.25 -7.49
N GLY A 160 23.47 -4.95 -6.27
CA GLY A 160 24.11 -5.43 -5.04
C GLY A 160 25.42 -4.71 -4.69
N ALA A 161 25.76 -3.61 -5.34
CA ALA A 161 26.95 -2.83 -4.99
C ALA A 161 26.88 -2.35 -3.53
N MET A 162 28.04 -2.33 -2.87
CA MET A 162 28.18 -1.94 -1.46
C MET A 162 27.58 -0.56 -1.17
N LYS A 163 27.56 0.36 -2.16
CA LYS A 163 26.94 1.69 -2.04
C LYS A 163 25.44 1.64 -1.74
N TYR A 164 24.67 0.75 -2.39
CA TYR A 164 23.22 0.64 -2.20
C TYR A 164 22.89 -0.04 -0.88
N LEU A 165 23.63 -1.10 -0.56
CA LEU A 165 23.51 -1.80 0.71
C LEU A 165 23.88 -0.91 1.90
N ALA A 166 24.96 -0.12 1.78
CA ALA A 166 25.36 0.84 2.81
C ALA A 166 24.31 1.94 2.98
N LEU A 167 23.72 2.44 1.89
CA LEU A 167 22.63 3.42 1.95
C LEU A 167 21.39 2.83 2.64
N ALA A 168 20.99 1.60 2.30
CA ALA A 168 19.87 0.91 2.92
C ALA A 168 20.12 0.61 4.41
N ALA A 169 21.33 0.21 4.78
CA ALA A 169 21.72 0.00 6.18
C ALA A 169 21.73 1.32 6.95
N PHE A 170 22.24 2.39 6.35
CA PHE A 170 22.25 3.72 6.95
C PHE A 170 20.81 4.23 7.21
N THR A 171 19.91 4.14 6.22
CA THR A 171 18.51 4.54 6.40
C THR A 171 17.83 3.71 7.49
N LEU A 172 18.08 2.40 7.55
CA LEU A 172 17.58 1.53 8.62
C LEU A 172 18.07 1.99 10.00
N VAL A 173 19.37 2.24 10.17
CA VAL A 173 19.95 2.69 11.44
C VAL A 173 19.34 4.03 11.86
N VAL A 174 19.19 4.98 10.94
CA VAL A 174 18.55 6.28 11.22
C VAL A 174 17.13 6.09 11.71
N ILE A 175 16.33 5.24 11.03
CA ILE A 175 14.95 4.95 11.45
C ILE A 175 14.93 4.32 12.85
N LEU A 176 15.82 3.37 13.14
CA LEU A 176 15.90 2.72 14.46
C LEU A 176 16.30 3.70 15.57
N LEU A 177 17.23 4.61 15.30
CA LEU A 177 17.62 5.65 16.26
C LEU A 177 16.47 6.61 16.54
N ILE A 178 15.76 7.05 15.49
CA ILE A 178 14.59 7.92 15.64
C ILE A 178 13.49 7.21 16.42
N GLN A 179 13.19 5.94 16.13
CA GLN A 179 12.17 5.19 16.88
C GLN A 179 12.55 4.91 18.34
N ARG A 180 13.85 4.80 18.63
CA ARG A 180 14.32 4.52 20.00
C ARG A 180 14.41 5.77 20.87
N PHE A 181 14.73 6.93 20.29
CA PHE A 181 15.03 8.16 21.02
C PHE A 181 14.07 9.32 20.76
N GLY A 182 13.14 9.20 19.81
CA GLY A 182 12.06 10.17 19.51
C GLY A 182 10.74 9.74 20.10
#